data_AF-A0A7S1AEH1-F1
#
_entry.id   AF-A0A7S1AEH1-F1
#
_cell.length_a   1.000
_cell.length_b   1.000
_cell.length_c   1.000
_cell.angle_alpha   90.00
_cell.angle_beta   90.00
_cell.angle_gamma   90.00
#
_symmetry.space_group_name_H-M   'P 1'
#
loop_
_entity.id
_entity.type
_entity.pdbx_description
1 polymer ?
#
loop_
_entity_poly.entity_id
_entity_poly.type
_entity_poly.pdbx_seq_one_letter_code
_entity_poly.pdbx_strand_id
1 'polypeptide(L)'
;WREALPVGALIEGPAVVAEAYTSTMVTAAFQCRVLETGFLDISRRELLSPGRTPGCVECVRGISQQLVWSRLRAMVEEQAQTLLRTAFSPVIREAGAVGCGIFDGHGRLLAASDAGTPGLVGALHGMVGRFLEEGVDVTNGC
;
A
#
# COMPACT_ATOMS: atom_id res chain seq x y z
N TRP A 1 1.65 31.13 -3.78
CA TRP A 1 1.00 30.97 -2.47
C TRP A 1 -0.43 30.52 -2.69
N ARG A 2 -0.87 29.42 -2.08
CA ARG A 2 -2.20 28.82 -2.34
C ARG A 2 -3.35 29.81 -2.16
N GLU A 3 -3.27 30.63 -1.12
CA GLU A 3 -4.31 31.62 -0.78
C GLU A 3 -4.52 32.69 -1.87
N ALA A 4 -3.54 32.88 -2.75
CA ALA A 4 -3.63 33.80 -3.88
C ALA A 4 -4.08 33.11 -5.19
N LEU A 5 -4.32 31.78 -5.17
CA LEU A 5 -4.76 31.06 -6.37
C LEU A 5 -6.29 31.13 -6.49
N PRO A 6 -6.81 31.59 -7.63
CA PRO A 6 -8.24 31.57 -7.85
C PRO A 6 -8.76 30.14 -7.96
N VAL A 7 -10.01 29.91 -7.53
CA VAL A 7 -10.73 28.67 -7.77
C VAL A 7 -10.74 28.37 -9.27
N GLY A 8 -10.42 27.13 -9.64
CA GLY A 8 -10.28 26.71 -11.04
C GLY A 8 -8.90 26.97 -11.65
N ALA A 9 -7.95 27.58 -10.92
CA ALA A 9 -6.59 27.77 -11.41
C ALA A 9 -5.94 26.42 -11.76
N LEU A 10 -5.41 26.35 -12.98
CA LEU A 10 -4.58 25.23 -13.45
C LEU A 10 -3.12 25.64 -13.40
N ILE A 11 -2.32 24.87 -12.65
CA ILE A 11 -0.88 25.03 -12.53
C ILE A 11 -0.22 23.87 -13.25
N GLU A 12 0.45 24.17 -14.35
CA GLU A 12 1.30 23.21 -15.03
C GLU A 12 2.65 23.10 -14.31
N GLY A 13 3.12 21.89 -14.09
CA GLY A 13 4.47 21.70 -13.54
C GLY A 13 5.57 22.14 -14.52
N PRO A 14 6.82 22.34 -14.07
CA PRO A 14 7.28 22.23 -12.67
C PRO A 14 6.94 23.48 -11.86
N ALA A 15 6.22 23.31 -10.74
CA ALA A 15 5.82 24.39 -9.84
C ALA A 15 5.78 23.92 -8.39
N VAL A 16 5.99 24.83 -7.44
CA VAL A 16 5.80 24.58 -6.01
C VAL A 16 4.64 25.44 -5.52
N VAL A 17 3.60 24.79 -5.00
CA VAL A 17 2.45 25.45 -4.37
C VAL A 17 2.73 25.50 -2.87
N ALA A 18 3.23 26.65 -2.41
CA ALA A 18 3.44 26.92 -1.00
C ALA A 18 2.12 27.26 -0.28
N GLU A 19 1.90 26.63 0.87
CA GLU A 19 0.85 26.89 1.86
C GLU A 19 1.48 27.30 3.19
N ALA A 20 0.68 27.85 4.13
CA ALA A 20 1.17 28.33 5.42
C ALA A 20 1.96 27.28 6.23
N TYR A 21 1.66 25.99 6.05
CA TYR A 21 2.28 24.89 6.80
C TYR A 21 2.75 23.70 5.95
N THR A 22 2.61 23.76 4.62
CA THR A 22 3.03 22.68 3.71
C THR A 22 3.41 23.21 2.34
N SER A 23 4.17 22.44 1.58
CA SER A 23 4.55 22.78 0.20
C SER A 23 4.26 21.60 -0.70
N THR A 24 3.40 21.81 -1.69
CA THR A 24 3.01 20.78 -2.66
C THR A 24 3.82 20.97 -3.94
N MET A 25 4.61 19.97 -4.31
CA MET A 25 5.45 20.02 -5.52
C MET A 25 4.71 19.41 -6.71
N VAL A 26 4.43 20.22 -7.72
CA VAL A 26 3.86 19.81 -9.01
C VAL A 26 5.02 19.61 -9.97
N THR A 27 5.44 18.37 -10.20
CA THR A 27 6.58 18.07 -11.08
C THR A 27 6.18 18.19 -12.56
N ALA A 28 7.16 18.24 -13.48
CA ALA A 28 6.90 18.47 -14.91
C ALA A 28 5.90 17.48 -15.57
N ALA A 29 5.73 16.27 -15.03
CA ALA A 29 4.75 15.31 -15.54
C ALA A 29 3.31 15.54 -15.03
N PHE A 30 3.10 16.50 -14.14
CA PHE A 30 1.85 16.72 -13.45
C PHE A 30 1.30 18.12 -13.68
N GLN A 31 -0.01 18.24 -13.50
CA GLN A 31 -0.73 19.49 -13.41
C GLN A 31 -1.53 19.48 -12.10
N CYS A 32 -1.79 20.65 -11.57
CA CYS A 32 -2.56 20.83 -10.34
C CYS A 32 -3.72 21.78 -10.62
N ARG A 33 -4.93 21.38 -10.26
CA ARG A 33 -6.14 22.21 -10.37
C ARG A 33 -6.66 22.54 -8.98
N VAL A 34 -6.96 23.81 -8.73
CA VAL A 34 -7.65 24.25 -7.51
C VAL A 34 -9.14 24.01 -7.68
N LEU A 35 -9.73 23.12 -6.87
CA LEU A 35 -11.16 22.84 -6.86
C LEU A 35 -11.94 23.93 -6.12
N GLU A 36 -13.26 23.99 -6.33
CA GLU A 36 -14.16 24.93 -5.65
C GLU A 36 -14.17 24.76 -4.13
N THR A 37 -13.89 23.55 -3.66
CA THR A 37 -13.74 23.22 -2.23
C THR A 37 -12.43 23.72 -1.62
N GLY A 38 -11.52 24.29 -2.42
CA GLY A 38 -10.18 24.68 -1.98
C GLY A 38 -9.16 23.54 -1.94
N PHE A 39 -9.53 22.34 -2.38
CA PHE A 39 -8.59 21.21 -2.51
C PHE A 39 -7.76 21.32 -3.81
N LEU A 40 -6.58 20.70 -3.78
CA LEU A 40 -5.70 20.57 -4.94
C LEU A 40 -5.92 19.20 -5.59
N ASP A 41 -6.46 19.19 -6.81
CA ASP A 41 -6.51 18.00 -7.66
C ASP A 41 -5.22 17.92 -8.49
N ILE A 42 -4.37 16.93 -8.18
CA ILE A 42 -3.10 16.73 -8.86
C ILE A 42 -3.25 15.53 -9.80
N SER A 43 -3.28 15.82 -11.09
CA SER A 43 -3.36 14.81 -12.14
C SER A 43 -2.08 14.77 -12.96
N ARG A 44 -1.73 13.59 -13.46
CA ARG A 44 -0.67 13.49 -14.47
C ARG A 44 -1.16 14.21 -15.73
N ARG A 45 -0.32 15.04 -16.35
CA ARG A 45 -0.62 15.57 -17.69
C ARG A 45 -0.72 14.39 -18.64
N GLU A 46 -1.81 14.33 -19.40
CA GLU A 46 -1.85 13.53 -20.62
C GLU A 46 -0.92 14.20 -21.64
N LEU A 47 0.39 14.04 -21.43
CA LEU A 47 1.35 14.18 -22.50
C LEU A 47 0.92 13.18 -23.56
N LEU A 48 0.48 13.69 -24.72
CA LEU A 48 0.27 12.90 -25.93
C LEU A 48 1.46 11.95 -26.04
N SER A 49 1.25 10.69 -25.67
CA SER A 49 2.32 9.70 -25.75
C SER A 49 2.48 9.39 -27.24
N PRO A 50 3.62 9.70 -27.87
CA PRO A 50 3.85 9.30 -29.25
C PRO A 50 3.93 7.78 -29.26
N GLY A 51 2.85 7.13 -29.69
CA GLY A 51 2.78 5.68 -29.87
C GLY A 51 2.72 4.88 -28.57
N ARG A 52 1.56 4.27 -28.30
CA ARG A 52 1.45 3.16 -27.35
C ARG A 52 2.10 1.92 -27.99
N THR A 53 3.41 1.78 -27.88
CA THR A 53 4.15 0.58 -28.29
C THR A 53 3.85 -0.58 -27.31
N PRO A 54 3.62 -1.82 -27.76
CA PRO A 54 3.27 -2.96 -26.89
C PRO A 54 4.23 -3.23 -25.71
N GLY A 55 5.50 -2.78 -25.81
CA GLY A 55 6.53 -3.00 -24.78
C GLY A 55 6.35 -2.18 -23.49
N CYS A 56 5.58 -1.10 -23.49
CA CYS A 56 5.37 -0.29 -22.27
C CYS A 56 4.40 -0.95 -21.27
N VAL A 57 3.64 -1.97 -21.68
CA VAL A 57 2.72 -2.70 -20.79
C VAL A 57 3.48 -3.63 -19.82
N GLU A 58 4.64 -4.15 -20.22
CA GLU A 58 5.42 -5.08 -19.41
C GLU A 58 6.13 -4.38 -18.25
N CYS A 59 6.70 -3.21 -18.49
CA CYS A 59 7.27 -2.36 -17.43
C CYS A 59 6.20 -1.90 -16.42
N VAL A 60 5.03 -1.48 -16.91
CA VAL A 60 3.90 -1.10 -16.02
C VAL A 60 3.38 -2.30 -15.23
N ARG A 61 3.33 -3.51 -15.81
CA ARG A 61 3.00 -4.74 -15.06
C ARG A 61 4.03 -5.06 -14.00
N GLY A 62 5.32 -4.95 -14.31
CA GLY A 62 6.40 -5.17 -13.33
C GLY A 62 6.30 -4.21 -12.14
N ILE A 63 6.11 -2.92 -12.41
CA ILE A 63 5.90 -1.90 -11.36
C ILE A 63 4.62 -2.20 -10.56
N SER A 64 3.52 -2.58 -11.22
CA SER A 64 2.26 -2.89 -10.54
C SER A 64 2.39 -4.11 -9.62
N GLN A 65 3.10 -5.14 -10.05
CA GLN A 65 3.38 -6.33 -9.23
C GLN A 65 4.26 -6.00 -8.04
N GLN A 66 5.34 -5.22 -8.24
CA GLN A 66 6.21 -4.76 -7.16
C GLN A 66 5.47 -3.87 -6.16
N LEU A 67 4.53 -3.05 -6.64
CA LEU A 67 3.69 -2.20 -5.79
C LEU A 67 2.75 -3.05 -4.93
N VAL A 68 2.04 -4.02 -5.54
CA VAL A 68 1.14 -4.93 -4.82
C VAL A 68 1.92 -5.75 -3.79
N TRP A 69 3.08 -6.28 -4.17
CA TRP A 69 3.98 -6.99 -3.26
C TRP A 69 4.41 -6.13 -2.07
N SER A 70 4.88 -4.92 -2.35
CA SER A 70 5.29 -3.97 -1.30
C SER A 70 4.14 -3.63 -0.34
N ARG A 71 2.91 -3.51 -0.85
CA ARG A 71 1.72 -3.26 -0.02
C ARG A 71 1.37 -4.46 0.86
N LEU A 72 1.38 -5.68 0.30
CA LEU A 72 1.11 -6.90 1.07
C LEU A 72 2.12 -7.05 2.21
N ARG A 73 3.42 -6.85 1.93
CA ARG A 73 4.45 -6.88 2.97
C ARG A 73 4.24 -5.82 4.04
N ALA A 74 3.96 -4.58 3.64
CA ALA A 74 3.72 -3.49 4.58
C ALA A 74 2.53 -3.79 5.50
N MET A 75 1.43 -4.34 4.97
CA MET A 75 0.26 -4.70 5.78
C MET A 75 0.57 -5.78 6.81
N VAL A 76 1.26 -6.86 6.41
CA VAL A 76 1.58 -7.96 7.32
C VAL A 76 2.59 -7.54 8.39
N GLU A 77 3.53 -6.68 8.03
CA GLU A 77 4.47 -6.11 8.99
C GLU A 77 3.78 -5.20 10.00
N GLU A 78 2.87 -4.33 9.55
CA GLU A 78 2.06 -3.51 10.47
C GLU A 78 1.20 -4.36 11.41
N GLN A 79 0.64 -5.48 10.94
CA GLN A 79 -0.06 -6.43 11.82
C GLN A 79 0.87 -7.00 12.90
N ALA A 80 2.07 -7.46 12.53
CA ALA A 80 3.03 -8.00 13.48
C ALA A 80 3.46 -6.94 14.51
N GLN A 81 3.80 -5.74 14.05
CA GLN A 81 4.17 -4.62 14.94
C GLN A 81 3.02 -4.19 15.86
N THR A 82 1.79 -4.24 15.36
CA THR A 82 0.59 -3.97 16.16
C THR A 82 0.46 -5.00 17.28
N LEU A 83 0.57 -6.29 16.95
CA LEU A 83 0.52 -7.37 17.94
C LEU A 83 1.63 -7.25 18.98
N LEU A 84 2.86 -6.90 18.58
CA LEU A 84 3.96 -6.66 19.52
C LEU A 84 3.66 -5.52 20.49
N ARG A 85 3.05 -4.43 19.99
CA ARG A 85 2.70 -3.26 20.80
C ARG A 85 1.53 -3.51 21.75
N THR A 86 0.57 -4.34 21.36
CA THR A 86 -0.63 -4.62 22.16
C THR A 86 -0.52 -5.88 23.02
N ALA A 87 0.53 -6.68 22.85
CA ALA A 87 0.69 -7.92 23.58
C ALA A 87 0.92 -7.68 25.08
N PHE A 88 0.08 -8.30 25.90
CA PHE A 88 0.26 -8.37 27.36
C PHE A 88 1.37 -9.33 27.77
N SER A 89 1.71 -10.31 26.92
CA SER A 89 2.74 -11.30 27.20
C SER A 89 4.14 -10.76 26.90
N PRO A 90 5.07 -10.79 27.88
CA PRO A 90 6.48 -10.49 27.66
C PRO A 90 7.12 -11.40 26.59
N VAL A 91 6.69 -12.66 26.48
CA VAL A 91 7.20 -13.58 25.45
C VAL A 91 6.89 -13.07 24.03
N ILE A 92 5.72 -12.47 23.85
CA ILE A 92 5.36 -11.90 22.55
C ILE A 92 6.06 -10.55 22.36
N ARG A 93 5.98 -9.66 23.36
CA ARG A 93 6.49 -8.28 23.26
C ARG A 93 8.02 -8.17 23.21
N GLU A 94 8.72 -9.01 23.95
CA GLU A 94 10.18 -8.91 24.16
C GLU A 94 10.93 -9.97 23.35
N ALA A 95 10.42 -11.20 23.27
CA ALA A 95 11.07 -12.26 22.48
C ALA A 95 10.59 -12.31 21.02
N GLY A 96 9.64 -11.44 20.62
CA GLY A 96 9.14 -11.39 19.24
C GLY A 96 8.46 -12.69 18.81
N ALA A 97 7.79 -13.40 19.72
CA ALA A 97 7.09 -14.64 19.40
C ALA A 97 5.74 -14.36 18.70
N VAL A 98 5.79 -13.71 17.54
CA VAL A 98 4.65 -13.39 16.67
C VAL A 98 4.87 -13.95 15.27
N GLY A 99 3.81 -14.17 14.51
CA GLY A 99 3.88 -14.50 13.10
C GLY A 99 2.58 -14.11 12.40
N CYS A 100 2.68 -13.24 11.40
CA CYS A 100 1.53 -12.80 10.60
C CYS A 100 1.70 -13.26 9.15
N GLY A 101 0.60 -13.56 8.48
CA GLY A 101 0.62 -13.96 7.08
C GLY A 101 -0.71 -13.74 6.36
N ILE A 102 -0.64 -13.43 5.07
CA ILE A 102 -1.79 -13.35 4.16
C ILE A 102 -1.84 -14.61 3.32
N PHE A 103 -3.01 -15.22 3.22
CA PHE A 103 -3.26 -16.44 2.44
C PHE A 103 -4.28 -16.16 1.33
N ASP A 104 -4.19 -16.90 0.23
CA ASP A 104 -5.27 -16.93 -0.75
C ASP A 104 -6.38 -17.92 -0.35
N GLY A 105 -7.48 -17.95 -1.12
CA GLY A 105 -8.61 -18.86 -0.88
C GLY A 105 -8.29 -20.35 -1.02
N HIS A 106 -7.06 -20.71 -1.42
CA HIS A 106 -6.56 -22.09 -1.44
C HIS A 106 -5.58 -22.37 -0.31
N GLY A 107 -5.39 -21.45 0.63
CA GLY A 107 -4.49 -21.61 1.77
C GLY A 107 -3.02 -21.42 1.41
N ARG A 108 -2.69 -20.89 0.23
CA ARG A 108 -1.30 -20.60 -0.13
C ARG A 108 -0.87 -19.29 0.53
N LEU A 109 0.25 -19.33 1.24
CA LEU A 109 0.86 -18.15 1.85
C LEU A 109 1.35 -17.19 0.77
N LEU A 110 0.74 -16.01 0.70
CA LEU A 110 1.09 -14.94 -0.24
C LEU A 110 2.19 -14.04 0.32
N ALA A 111 2.09 -13.62 1.59
CA ALA A 111 3.06 -12.76 2.26
C ALA A 111 3.13 -13.09 3.75
N ALA A 112 4.30 -12.88 4.36
CA ALA A 112 4.53 -13.09 5.79
C ALA A 112 5.28 -11.90 6.39
N SER A 113 5.14 -11.68 7.71
CA SER A 113 5.91 -10.68 8.44
C SER A 113 7.37 -11.10 8.54
N ASP A 114 8.28 -10.13 8.45
CA ASP A 114 9.68 -10.36 8.80
C ASP A 114 9.86 -10.30 10.32
N ALA A 115 9.04 -9.48 10.98
CA ALA A 115 8.95 -9.50 12.43
C ALA A 115 8.41 -10.85 12.91
N GLY A 116 9.22 -11.48 13.77
CA GLY A 116 8.80 -12.57 14.62
C GLY A 116 9.60 -13.85 14.46
N THR A 117 9.07 -14.97 14.97
CA THR A 117 9.76 -16.27 14.91
C THR A 117 9.34 -17.04 13.66
N PRO A 118 10.24 -17.35 12.71
CA PRO A 118 9.87 -17.98 11.43
C PRO A 118 9.06 -19.28 11.56
N GLY A 119 9.30 -20.05 12.63
CA GLY A 119 8.55 -21.29 12.91
C GLY A 119 7.04 -21.08 13.14
N LEU A 120 6.62 -19.91 13.62
CA LEU A 120 5.21 -19.60 13.86
C LEU A 120 4.43 -19.43 12.54
N VAL A 121 5.05 -18.82 11.53
CA VAL A 121 4.43 -18.67 10.20
C VAL A 121 4.28 -20.04 9.51
N GLY A 122 5.26 -20.94 9.70
CA GLY A 122 5.16 -22.31 9.20
C GLY A 122 3.99 -23.09 9.83
N ALA A 123 3.82 -22.97 11.15
CA ALA A 123 2.68 -23.58 11.85
C ALA A 123 1.33 -22.98 11.40
N LEU A 124 1.28 -21.66 11.20
CA LEU A 124 0.12 -20.93 10.69
C LEU A 124 -0.30 -21.45 9.31
N HIS A 125 0.66 -21.66 8.41
CA HIS A 125 0.39 -22.22 7.07
C HIS A 125 -0.27 -23.60 7.15
N GLY A 126 0.29 -24.50 7.97
CA GLY A 126 -0.29 -25.82 8.16
C GLY A 126 -1.71 -25.77 8.73
N MET A 127 -1.97 -24.86 9.66
CA MET A 127 -3.28 -24.67 10.27
C MET A 127 -4.33 -24.17 9.27
N VAL A 128 -4.01 -23.16 8.46
CA VAL A 128 -4.91 -22.61 7.44
C VAL A 128 -5.27 -23.67 6.40
N GLY A 129 -4.29 -24.47 5.97
CA GLY A 129 -4.54 -25.59 5.06
C GLY A 129 -5.59 -26.57 5.63
N ARG A 130 -5.46 -26.94 6.90
CA ARG A 130 -6.45 -27.82 7.56
C ARG A 130 -7.83 -27.19 7.68
N PHE A 131 -7.92 -25.89 8.02
CA PHE A 131 -9.22 -25.22 8.12
C PHE A 131 -9.99 -25.20 6.80
N LEU A 132 -9.29 -25.03 5.68
CA LEU A 132 -9.90 -25.09 4.36
C LEU A 132 -10.32 -26.52 3.98
N GLU A 133 -9.55 -27.54 4.35
CA GLU A 133 -9.94 -28.96 4.19
C GLU A 133 -11.19 -29.31 5.01
N GLU A 134 -11.31 -28.75 6.21
CA GLU A 134 -12.44 -28.95 7.12
C GLU A 134 -13.69 -28.14 6.71
N GLY A 135 -13.60 -27.34 5.65
CA GLY A 135 -14.73 -26.57 5.10
C GLY A 135 -15.09 -25.34 5.92
N VAL A 136 -14.18 -24.83 6.75
CA VAL A 136 -14.36 -23.57 7.48
C VAL A 136 -14.29 -22.42 6.48
N ASP A 137 -15.40 -21.69 6.30
CA ASP A 137 -15.40 -20.47 5.49
C ASP A 137 -14.59 -19.37 6.20
N VAL A 138 -13.35 -19.19 5.77
CA VAL A 138 -12.44 -18.12 6.21
C VAL A 138 -12.52 -16.88 5.32
N THR A 139 -13.39 -16.90 4.30
CA THR A 139 -13.45 -15.88 3.24
C THR A 139 -14.42 -14.75 3.57
N ASN A 140 -15.43 -15.00 4.41
CA ASN A 140 -16.40 -14.00 4.85
C ASN A 140 -16.52 -14.01 6.37
N GLY A 141 -15.94 -13.00 7.03
CA GLY A 141 -16.20 -12.73 8.43
C GLY A 141 -17.65 -12.25 8.61
N CYS A 142 -18.49 -13.09 9.20
CA CYS A 142 -19.63 -12.69 10.02
C CYS A 142 -19.32 -13.06 11.46
#